data_AF-A0A5N6KHG2-F1
#
_entry.id   AF-A0A5N6KHG2-F1
#
_cell.length_a   1.000
_cell.length_b   1.000
_cell.length_c   1.000
_cell.angle_alpha   90.00
_cell.angle_beta   90.00
_cell.angle_gamma   90.00
#
_symmetry.space_group_name_H-M   'P 1'
#
loop_
_entity.id
_entity.type
_entity.pdbx_description
1 polymer ?
#
loop_
_entity_poly.entity_id
_entity_poly.type
_entity_poly.pdbx_seq_one_letter_code
_entity_poly.pdbx_strand_id
1 'polypeptide(L)'
;MTASSNPIPNPTIIDDKTPHILPFILNHLSIHQKAHPSRPFIIGLNGIQGAGKTTLVNTLYEILTRDHGLETLVLSIDDLYLTRKDQEKLAQENEGNKLVKFRGEPGTHDIPLAHNLFKSLLQSPPQPTKIPIYDKSLHTGLGDRSPTSRTVNDPSQNQQPIQIILFEGWCVGFRSLPPLAIASAHQASLARPPTSTTYTTLRDHPLSSLLFVNEKLKAYDVITGTFDIFIHIDALDTQYVYEWRKQQEQALRREKGTGMTDEQVKIFVDAYYPAYELYLDGVREGIFKEAATREEEWKGKQLRLVVGKDRRVVDVEKV
;
A
#
# COMPACT_ATOMS: atom_id res chain seq x y z
N MET A 1 46.79 -15.26 -1.70
CA MET A 1 46.30 -13.91 -1.36
C MET A 1 44.78 -13.95 -1.41
N THR A 2 44.14 -14.18 -0.27
CA THR A 2 42.69 -14.20 -0.14
C THR A 2 42.23 -12.79 0.18
N ALA A 3 41.58 -12.13 -0.77
CA ALA A 3 40.97 -10.84 -0.55
C ALA A 3 39.80 -11.01 0.44
N SER A 4 39.98 -10.52 1.66
CA SER A 4 38.93 -10.40 2.65
C SER A 4 37.93 -9.35 2.16
N SER A 5 36.73 -9.80 1.80
CA SER A 5 35.60 -8.91 1.53
C SER A 5 35.08 -8.44 2.89
N ASN A 6 35.43 -7.20 3.28
CA ASN A 6 34.77 -6.55 4.41
C ASN A 6 33.25 -6.48 4.12
N PRO A 7 32.38 -6.93 5.04
CA PRO A 7 30.96 -6.72 4.88
C PRO A 7 30.67 -5.22 4.87
N ILE A 8 30.08 -4.74 3.78
CA ILE A 8 29.54 -3.37 3.71
C ILE A 8 28.47 -3.28 4.81
N PRO A 9 28.56 -2.33 5.75
CA PRO A 9 27.61 -2.21 6.84
C PRO A 9 26.19 -2.04 6.29
N ASN A 10 25.22 -2.71 6.93
CA ASN A 10 23.81 -2.48 6.65
C ASN A 10 23.51 -0.98 6.84
N PRO A 11 22.78 -0.34 5.91
CA PRO A 11 22.50 1.08 6.01
C PRO A 11 21.76 1.37 7.32
N THR A 12 22.24 2.36 8.08
CA THR A 12 21.57 2.82 9.30
C THR A 12 20.18 3.33 8.92
N ILE A 13 19.14 2.72 9.48
CA ILE A 13 17.77 3.19 9.32
C ILE A 13 17.62 4.44 10.19
N ILE A 14 17.45 5.59 9.54
CA ILE A 14 17.14 6.85 10.21
C ILE A 14 15.62 7.03 10.16
N ASP A 15 14.97 7.06 11.31
CA ASP A 15 13.55 7.39 11.39
C ASP A 15 13.34 8.90 11.48
N ASP A 16 13.20 9.52 10.32
CA ASP A 16 12.85 10.94 10.17
C ASP A 16 11.37 11.15 9.81
N LYS A 17 10.55 10.09 9.78
CA LYS A 17 9.12 10.16 9.38
C LYS A 17 8.20 10.20 10.59
N THR A 18 8.48 9.35 11.59
CA THR A 18 7.68 9.26 12.81
C THR A 18 7.52 10.61 13.53
N PRO A 19 8.55 11.47 13.64
CA PRO A 19 8.40 12.78 14.28
C PRO A 19 7.35 13.70 13.63
N HIS A 20 7.08 13.52 12.33
CA HIS A 20 6.02 14.28 11.63
C HIS A 20 4.66 13.58 11.73
N ILE A 21 4.66 12.25 11.63
CA ILE A 21 3.44 11.44 11.54
C ILE A 21 2.76 11.28 12.91
N LEU A 22 3.52 11.02 13.97
CA LEU A 22 2.95 10.71 15.28
C LEU A 22 2.11 11.88 15.84
N PRO A 23 2.59 13.15 15.86
CA PRO A 23 1.75 14.27 16.31
C PRO A 23 0.48 14.45 15.48
N PHE A 24 0.57 14.17 14.16
CA PHE A 24 -0.58 14.23 13.26
C PHE A 24 -1.63 13.17 13.61
N ILE A 25 -1.20 11.93 13.86
CA ILE A 25 -2.07 10.84 14.33
C ILE A 25 -2.72 11.21 15.67
N LEU A 26 -1.93 11.59 16.67
CA LEU A 26 -2.44 11.85 18.02
C LEU A 26 -3.43 13.01 18.08
N ASN A 27 -3.20 14.07 17.30
CA ASN A 27 -4.14 15.19 17.18
C ASN A 27 -5.50 14.74 16.64
N HIS A 28 -5.51 14.00 15.52
CA HIS A 28 -6.75 13.53 14.92
C HIS A 28 -7.44 12.45 15.73
N LEU A 29 -6.68 11.56 16.38
CA LEU A 29 -7.21 10.56 17.30
C LEU A 29 -7.97 11.22 18.45
N SER A 30 -7.43 12.28 19.05
CA SER A 30 -8.10 13.01 20.14
C SER A 30 -9.45 13.60 19.70
N ILE A 31 -9.52 14.12 18.47
CA ILE A 31 -10.77 14.64 17.89
C ILE A 31 -11.74 13.48 17.64
N HIS A 32 -11.27 12.39 17.03
CA HIS A 32 -12.07 11.22 16.72
C HIS A 32 -12.66 10.58 17.98
N GLN A 33 -11.88 10.36 19.03
CA GLN A 33 -12.34 9.74 20.28
C GLN A 33 -13.46 10.55 20.97
N LYS A 34 -13.47 11.89 20.82
CA LYS A 34 -14.56 12.74 21.34
C LYS A 34 -15.85 12.58 20.54
N ALA A 35 -15.75 12.40 19.21
CA ALA A 35 -16.90 12.29 18.32
C ALA A 35 -17.44 10.85 18.20
N HIS A 36 -16.56 9.84 18.25
CA HIS A 36 -16.84 8.44 17.95
C HIS A 36 -16.14 7.50 18.95
N PRO A 37 -16.48 7.55 20.25
CA PRO A 37 -15.74 6.85 21.31
C PRO A 37 -15.75 5.32 21.20
N SER A 38 -16.71 4.73 20.48
CA SER A 38 -16.87 3.28 20.34
C SER A 38 -16.46 2.72 18.97
N ARG A 39 -15.95 3.57 18.08
CA ARG A 39 -15.43 3.18 16.76
C ARG A 39 -13.89 3.14 16.85
N PRO A 40 -13.19 2.16 16.25
CA PRO A 40 -11.74 2.27 16.10
C PRO A 40 -11.40 3.46 15.19
N PHE A 41 -10.24 4.09 15.35
CA PHE A 41 -9.71 5.13 14.46
C PHE A 41 -8.91 4.49 13.32
N ILE A 42 -9.28 4.73 12.07
CA ILE A 42 -8.70 4.07 10.90
C ILE A 42 -7.76 5.03 10.16
N ILE A 43 -6.54 4.59 9.98
CA ILE A 43 -5.47 5.33 9.32
C ILE A 43 -5.10 4.55 8.05
N GLY A 44 -5.35 5.15 6.89
CA GLY A 44 -4.82 4.65 5.64
C GLY A 44 -3.36 5.08 5.46
N LEU A 45 -2.50 4.18 5.01
CA LEU A 45 -1.09 4.47 4.76
C LEU A 45 -0.67 3.97 3.38
N ASN A 46 -0.35 4.91 2.49
CA ASN A 46 0.28 4.62 1.22
C ASN A 46 1.79 4.88 1.29
N GLY A 47 2.54 4.07 0.57
CA GLY A 47 3.90 4.43 0.24
C GLY A 47 4.42 3.63 -0.93
N ILE A 48 5.15 4.30 -1.81
CA ILE A 48 5.83 3.66 -2.93
C ILE A 48 6.72 2.50 -2.44
N GLN A 49 6.81 1.46 -3.26
CA GLN A 49 7.58 0.25 -2.91
C GLN A 49 9.05 0.60 -2.57
N GLY A 50 9.54 0.06 -1.47
CA GLY A 50 10.92 0.28 -1.03
C GLY A 50 11.20 1.57 -0.25
N ALA A 51 10.21 2.45 -0.03
CA ALA A 51 10.36 3.69 0.76
C ALA A 51 10.44 3.49 2.29
N GLY A 52 10.47 2.24 2.78
CA GLY A 52 10.56 1.94 4.22
C GLY A 52 9.22 1.87 4.95
N LYS A 53 8.11 1.72 4.23
CA LYS A 53 6.75 1.64 4.79
C LYS A 53 6.59 0.59 5.89
N THR A 54 7.05 -0.64 5.67
CA THR A 54 6.94 -1.71 6.68
C THR A 54 7.68 -1.36 7.97
N THR A 55 8.86 -0.74 7.86
CA THR A 55 9.61 -0.26 9.02
C THR A 55 8.82 0.82 9.76
N LEU A 56 8.32 1.83 9.05
CA LEU A 56 7.52 2.91 9.62
C LEU A 56 6.25 2.37 10.32
N VAL A 57 5.50 1.48 9.68
CA VAL A 57 4.28 0.89 10.25
C VAL A 57 4.58 0.11 11.52
N ASN A 58 5.68 -0.66 11.56
CA ASN A 58 6.10 -1.36 12.76
C ASN A 58 6.48 -0.39 13.89
N THR A 59 7.23 0.67 13.58
CA THR A 59 7.59 1.70 14.57
C THR A 59 6.36 2.40 15.12
N LEU A 60 5.41 2.79 14.26
CA LEU A 60 4.14 3.40 14.69
C LEU A 60 3.32 2.44 15.56
N TYR A 61 3.22 1.17 15.17
CA TYR A 61 2.54 0.14 15.97
C TYR A 61 3.16 0.03 17.37
N GLU A 62 4.49 -0.08 17.46
CA GLU A 62 5.18 -0.19 18.75
C GLU A 62 4.95 1.04 19.63
N ILE A 63 5.07 2.25 19.09
CA ILE A 63 4.85 3.50 19.84
C ILE A 63 3.39 3.62 20.31
N LEU A 64 2.43 3.39 19.41
CA LEU A 64 1.01 3.51 19.75
C LEU A 64 0.60 2.49 20.82
N THR A 65 1.07 1.25 20.72
CA THR A 65 0.72 0.20 21.67
C THR A 65 1.51 0.28 22.98
N ARG A 66 2.84 0.44 22.93
CA ARG A 66 3.69 0.41 24.14
C ARG A 66 3.70 1.75 24.87
N ASP A 67 3.86 2.85 24.14
CA ASP A 67 4.08 4.17 24.76
C ASP A 67 2.76 4.90 25.04
N HIS A 68 1.75 4.67 24.21
CA HIS A 68 0.41 5.27 24.38
C HIS A 68 -0.67 4.31 24.88
N GLY A 69 -0.38 3.01 25.01
CA GLY A 69 -1.34 2.02 25.51
C GLY A 69 -2.57 1.82 24.62
N LEU A 70 -2.46 2.12 23.32
CA LEU A 70 -3.55 2.04 22.36
C LEU A 70 -3.52 0.69 21.65
N GLU A 71 -4.60 -0.09 21.83
CA GLU A 71 -4.73 -1.38 21.15
C GLU A 71 -4.81 -1.14 19.63
N THR A 72 -3.74 -1.54 18.93
CA THR A 72 -3.52 -1.17 17.53
C THR A 72 -3.48 -2.42 16.65
N LEU A 73 -4.23 -2.39 15.56
CA LEU A 73 -4.28 -3.44 14.56
C LEU A 73 -3.59 -2.96 13.28
N VAL A 74 -2.51 -3.64 12.87
CA VAL A 74 -1.92 -3.47 11.53
C VAL A 74 -2.58 -4.45 10.57
N LEU A 75 -3.01 -3.94 9.41
CA LEU A 75 -3.54 -4.70 8.28
C LEU A 75 -2.82 -4.29 7.00
N SER A 76 -2.37 -5.28 6.24
CA SER A 76 -1.82 -5.05 4.91
C SER A 76 -2.88 -5.33 3.85
N ILE A 77 -2.91 -4.54 2.78
CA ILE A 77 -3.71 -4.89 1.60
C ILE A 77 -3.26 -6.23 0.99
N ASP A 78 -1.98 -6.58 1.16
CA ASP A 78 -1.44 -7.85 0.65
C ASP A 78 -2.05 -9.08 1.37
N ASP A 79 -2.54 -8.93 2.61
CA ASP A 79 -3.27 -10.01 3.31
C ASP A 79 -4.65 -10.28 2.69
N LEU A 80 -5.11 -9.37 1.83
CA LEU A 80 -6.38 -9.43 1.13
C LEU A 80 -6.22 -9.91 -0.32
N TYR A 81 -5.06 -10.43 -0.74
CA TYR A 81 -4.95 -11.07 -2.05
C TYR A 81 -6.00 -12.18 -2.22
N LEU A 82 -6.41 -12.38 -3.47
CA LEU A 82 -7.23 -13.52 -3.88
C LEU A 82 -6.55 -14.83 -3.48
N THR A 83 -7.35 -15.86 -3.20
CA THR A 83 -6.83 -17.22 -3.07
C THR A 83 -6.09 -17.64 -4.34
N ARG A 84 -5.18 -18.61 -4.26
CA ARG A 84 -4.44 -19.09 -5.44
C ARG A 84 -5.40 -19.50 -6.55
N LYS A 85 -6.45 -20.24 -6.19
CA LYS A 85 -7.51 -20.68 -7.11
C LYS A 85 -8.20 -19.51 -7.81
N ASP A 86 -8.58 -18.48 -7.07
CA ASP A 86 -9.26 -17.32 -7.65
C ASP A 86 -8.31 -16.45 -8.49
N GLN A 87 -7.03 -16.37 -8.10
CA GLN A 87 -6.00 -15.71 -8.91
C GLN A 87 -5.73 -16.45 -10.24
N GLU A 88 -5.76 -17.79 -10.24
CA GLU A 88 -5.66 -18.59 -11.48
C GLU A 88 -6.85 -18.35 -12.39
N LYS A 89 -8.07 -18.35 -11.82
CA LYS A 89 -9.29 -18.05 -12.55
C LYS A 89 -9.24 -16.64 -13.16
N LEU A 90 -8.84 -15.63 -12.38
CA LEU A 90 -8.70 -14.25 -12.87
C LEU A 90 -7.72 -14.17 -14.06
N ALA A 91 -6.57 -14.85 -13.95
CA ALA A 91 -5.58 -14.87 -15.02
C ALA A 91 -6.09 -15.58 -16.29
N GLN A 92 -6.87 -16.66 -16.13
CA GLN A 92 -7.48 -17.38 -17.25
C GLN A 92 -8.56 -16.55 -17.96
N GLU A 93 -9.43 -15.87 -17.19
CA GLU A 93 -10.50 -15.03 -17.74
C GLU A 93 -9.96 -13.77 -18.45
N ASN A 94 -8.70 -13.40 -18.19
CA ASN A 94 -8.04 -12.21 -18.73
C ASN A 94 -6.74 -12.58 -19.46
N GLU A 95 -6.78 -13.65 -20.25
CA GLU A 95 -5.63 -14.10 -21.03
C GLU A 95 -5.07 -12.96 -21.90
N GLY A 96 -3.77 -12.68 -21.73
CA GLY A 96 -3.08 -11.55 -22.39
C GLY A 96 -2.92 -10.29 -21.54
N ASN A 97 -3.68 -10.14 -20.45
CA ASN A 97 -3.47 -9.06 -19.49
C ASN A 97 -2.36 -9.43 -18.50
N LYS A 98 -1.14 -8.94 -18.76
CA LYS A 98 0.03 -9.19 -17.92
C LYS A 98 -0.08 -8.61 -16.51
N LEU A 99 -0.86 -7.53 -16.31
CA LEU A 99 -0.97 -6.81 -15.03
C LEU A 99 -1.68 -7.61 -13.95
N VAL A 100 -2.59 -8.52 -14.34
CA VAL A 100 -3.37 -9.35 -13.41
C VAL A 100 -3.09 -10.84 -13.54
N LYS A 101 -2.02 -11.20 -14.26
CA LYS A 101 -1.55 -12.59 -14.38
C LYS A 101 -1.11 -13.16 -13.03
N PHE A 102 -0.54 -12.31 -12.17
CA PHE A 102 -0.10 -12.64 -10.82
C PHE A 102 -0.68 -11.63 -9.83
N ARG A 103 -0.57 -11.94 -8.53
CA ARG A 103 -0.97 -11.03 -7.46
C ARG A 103 -0.20 -9.70 -7.53
N GLY A 104 -0.88 -8.58 -7.32
CA GLY A 104 -0.26 -7.26 -7.27
C GLY A 104 -1.23 -6.12 -7.54
N GLU A 105 -1.52 -5.88 -8.81
CA GLU A 105 -2.35 -4.75 -9.28
C GLU A 105 -3.80 -4.81 -8.77
N PRO A 106 -4.50 -3.66 -8.69
CA PRO A 106 -5.93 -3.63 -8.43
C PRO A 106 -6.72 -4.60 -9.32
N GLY A 107 -7.56 -5.39 -8.67
CA GLY A 107 -8.26 -6.53 -9.26
C GLY A 107 -7.77 -7.89 -8.74
N THR A 108 -6.58 -7.93 -8.13
CA THR A 108 -5.99 -9.17 -7.57
C THR A 108 -6.24 -9.37 -6.07
N HIS A 109 -7.02 -8.48 -5.45
CA HIS A 109 -7.45 -8.57 -4.05
C HIS A 109 -8.93 -9.00 -3.94
N ASP A 110 -9.25 -9.73 -2.88
CA ASP A 110 -10.59 -10.18 -2.51
C ASP A 110 -11.37 -9.05 -1.83
N ILE A 111 -11.97 -8.19 -2.65
CA ILE A 111 -12.74 -7.03 -2.18
C ILE A 111 -13.98 -7.42 -1.37
N PRO A 112 -14.75 -8.47 -1.70
CA PRO A 112 -15.82 -8.95 -0.83
C PRO A 112 -15.34 -9.32 0.58
N LEU A 113 -14.19 -10.01 0.69
CA LEU A 113 -13.57 -10.28 1.99
C LEU A 113 -13.21 -8.98 2.71
N ALA A 114 -12.58 -8.03 2.01
CA ALA A 114 -12.19 -6.75 2.59
C ALA A 114 -13.41 -5.97 3.15
N HIS A 115 -14.48 -5.86 2.36
CA HIS A 115 -15.71 -5.21 2.79
C HIS A 115 -16.30 -5.87 4.06
N ASN A 116 -16.36 -7.20 4.11
CA ASN A 116 -16.85 -7.91 5.29
C ASN A 116 -15.93 -7.73 6.50
N LEU A 117 -14.61 -7.73 6.30
CA LEU A 117 -13.62 -7.48 7.34
C LEU A 117 -13.80 -6.09 7.98
N PHE A 118 -13.83 -5.03 7.17
CA PHE A 118 -14.02 -3.66 7.67
C PHE A 118 -15.40 -3.49 8.32
N LYS A 119 -16.45 -4.07 7.75
CA LYS A 119 -17.79 -4.08 8.37
C LYS A 119 -17.77 -4.74 9.75
N SER A 120 -17.03 -5.84 9.92
CA SER A 120 -16.88 -6.55 11.21
C SER A 120 -16.07 -5.72 12.22
N LEU A 121 -14.94 -5.16 11.79
CA LEU A 121 -14.07 -4.33 12.64
C LEU A 121 -14.74 -3.04 13.13
N LEU A 122 -15.69 -2.50 12.36
CA LEU A 122 -16.43 -1.28 12.67
C LEU A 122 -17.69 -1.51 13.52
N GLN A 123 -17.99 -2.75 13.94
CA GLN A 123 -19.16 -3.02 14.78
C GLN A 123 -19.01 -2.42 16.17
N SER A 124 -20.13 -1.93 16.70
CA SER A 124 -20.26 -1.43 18.07
C SER A 124 -21.48 -2.09 18.73
N PRO A 125 -21.33 -2.95 19.76
CA PRO A 125 -20.08 -3.29 20.42
C PRO A 125 -19.14 -4.15 19.55
N PRO A 126 -17.81 -4.05 19.73
CA PRO A 126 -16.82 -4.87 19.03
C PRO A 126 -17.10 -6.37 19.17
N GLN A 127 -16.92 -7.11 18.07
CA GLN A 127 -17.13 -8.56 18.01
C GLN A 127 -15.85 -9.29 17.57
N PRO A 128 -15.65 -10.55 18.02
CA PRO A 128 -14.54 -11.37 17.56
C PRO A 128 -14.47 -11.39 16.02
N THR A 129 -13.36 -10.92 15.47
CA THR A 129 -13.17 -10.75 14.02
C THR A 129 -11.94 -11.50 13.56
N LYS A 130 -12.08 -12.32 12.50
CA LYS A 130 -10.97 -13.05 11.89
C LYS A 130 -10.22 -12.16 10.90
N ILE A 131 -8.92 -12.04 11.10
CA ILE A 131 -7.98 -11.33 10.22
C ILE A 131 -7.34 -12.36 9.28
N PRO A 132 -7.48 -12.20 7.95
CA PRO A 132 -6.82 -13.08 6.98
C PRO A 132 -5.30 -12.89 7.04
N ILE A 133 -4.58 -13.93 6.65
CA ILE A 133 -3.12 -13.93 6.52
C ILE A 133 -2.81 -14.46 5.12
N TYR A 134 -1.98 -13.74 4.37
CA TYR A 134 -1.53 -14.22 3.06
C TYR A 134 -0.08 -14.67 3.10
N ASP A 135 0.17 -15.93 2.77
CA ASP A 135 1.52 -16.48 2.72
C ASP A 135 2.02 -16.47 1.28
N LYS A 136 2.90 -15.50 1.01
CA LYS A 136 3.53 -15.30 -0.30
C LYS A 136 4.49 -16.43 -0.70
N SER A 137 4.91 -17.29 0.23
CA SER A 137 5.86 -18.38 0.00
C SER A 137 5.21 -19.66 -0.54
N LEU A 138 3.91 -19.84 -0.30
CA LEU A 138 3.16 -20.99 -0.79
C LEU A 138 3.20 -21.09 -2.32
N HIS A 139 3.00 -22.32 -2.84
CA HIS A 139 3.02 -22.61 -4.29
C HIS A 139 4.26 -22.07 -5.01
N THR A 140 5.45 -22.30 -4.43
CA THR A 140 6.74 -21.87 -4.98
C THR A 140 6.80 -20.35 -5.20
N GLY A 141 6.30 -19.58 -4.22
CA GLY A 141 6.32 -18.12 -4.27
C GLY A 141 5.14 -17.46 -5.01
N LEU A 142 4.21 -18.25 -5.56
CA LEU A 142 2.98 -17.74 -6.18
C LEU A 142 1.95 -17.27 -5.13
N GLY A 143 2.07 -17.77 -3.91
CA GLY A 143 1.30 -17.36 -2.74
C GLY A 143 -0.10 -17.96 -2.65
N ASP A 144 -0.63 -18.02 -1.43
CA ASP A 144 -2.02 -18.35 -1.16
C ASP A 144 -2.48 -17.73 0.15
N ARG A 145 -3.80 -17.68 0.34
CA ARG A 145 -4.37 -17.34 1.65
C ARG A 145 -4.10 -18.48 2.62
N SER A 146 -3.59 -18.16 3.80
CA SER A 146 -3.39 -19.14 4.87
C SER A 146 -4.74 -19.72 5.29
N PRO A 147 -4.82 -21.05 5.58
CA PRO A 147 -5.99 -21.62 6.22
C PRO A 147 -6.17 -21.13 7.67
N THR A 148 -5.11 -20.59 8.27
CA THR A 148 -5.15 -19.98 9.60
C THR A 148 -5.50 -18.50 9.51
N SER A 149 -6.11 -17.99 10.58
CA SER A 149 -6.43 -16.57 10.74
C SER A 149 -6.15 -16.16 12.18
N ARG A 150 -5.90 -14.87 12.40
CA ARG A 150 -5.82 -14.30 13.76
C ARG A 150 -7.18 -13.74 14.14
N THR A 151 -7.70 -14.09 15.32
CA THR A 151 -8.90 -13.44 15.85
C THR A 151 -8.51 -12.22 16.68
N VAL A 152 -9.19 -11.09 16.46
CA VAL A 152 -9.11 -9.85 17.27
C VAL A 152 -10.46 -9.55 17.91
N ASN A 153 -10.52 -8.67 18.91
CA ASN A 153 -11.72 -8.31 19.65
C ASN A 153 -12.43 -9.50 20.34
N ASP A 154 -11.69 -10.55 20.71
CA ASP A 154 -12.24 -11.72 21.40
C ASP A 154 -12.15 -11.60 22.93
N PRO A 155 -13.27 -11.29 23.62
CA PRO A 155 -13.27 -11.14 25.08
C PRO A 155 -12.97 -12.45 25.80
N SER A 156 -13.21 -13.62 25.18
CA SER A 156 -12.88 -14.92 25.79
C SER A 156 -11.38 -15.16 25.90
N GLN A 157 -10.58 -14.41 25.13
CA GLN A 157 -9.12 -14.43 25.12
C GLN A 157 -8.51 -13.24 25.88
N ASN A 158 -9.32 -12.53 26.68
CA ASN A 158 -8.93 -11.28 27.38
C ASN A 158 -8.39 -10.18 26.46
N GLN A 159 -8.80 -10.17 25.18
CA GLN A 159 -8.39 -9.12 24.25
C GLN A 159 -9.13 -7.83 24.55
N GLN A 160 -8.41 -6.71 24.48
CA GLN A 160 -9.03 -5.40 24.47
C GLN A 160 -9.60 -5.09 23.08
N PRO A 161 -10.66 -4.27 22.98
CA PRO A 161 -11.12 -3.76 21.70
C PRO A 161 -10.03 -3.00 20.96
N ILE A 162 -9.88 -3.25 19.66
CA ILE A 162 -9.02 -2.46 18.78
C ILE A 162 -9.48 -0.99 18.82
N GLN A 163 -8.53 -0.09 19.07
CA GLN A 163 -8.74 1.35 19.11
C GLN A 163 -8.18 2.04 17.86
N ILE A 164 -7.13 1.50 17.24
CA ILE A 164 -6.53 2.04 16.02
C ILE A 164 -6.37 0.93 15.00
N ILE A 165 -6.67 1.22 13.74
CA ILE A 165 -6.36 0.35 12.60
C ILE A 165 -5.39 1.08 11.69
N LEU A 166 -4.19 0.55 11.53
CA LEU A 166 -3.21 0.96 10.51
C LEU A 166 -3.42 0.07 9.28
N PHE A 167 -4.05 0.61 8.23
CA PHE A 167 -4.25 -0.11 6.97
C PHE A 167 -3.26 0.37 5.92
N GLU A 168 -2.32 -0.50 5.54
CA GLU A 168 -1.18 -0.14 4.71
C GLU A 168 -1.14 -0.87 3.36
N GLY A 169 -0.59 -0.20 2.34
CA GLY A 169 -0.28 -0.85 1.08
C GLY A 169 0.22 0.11 0.01
N TRP A 170 0.77 -0.43 -1.08
CA TRP A 170 1.40 0.37 -2.13
C TRP A 170 0.38 1.07 -3.06
N CYS A 171 -0.82 0.48 -3.23
CA CYS A 171 -1.93 1.04 -4.01
C CYS A 171 -3.09 1.54 -3.14
N VAL A 172 -2.94 1.52 -1.81
CA VAL A 172 -3.96 2.02 -0.88
C VAL A 172 -4.22 3.51 -1.15
N GLY A 173 -5.47 3.92 -1.24
CA GLY A 173 -5.85 5.30 -1.55
C GLY A 173 -5.80 5.68 -3.03
N PHE A 174 -5.33 4.80 -3.94
CA PHE A 174 -5.50 5.03 -5.37
C PHE A 174 -6.99 5.06 -5.73
N ARG A 175 -7.37 5.96 -6.62
CA ARG A 175 -8.75 6.12 -7.12
C ARG A 175 -8.78 5.92 -8.62
N SER A 176 -9.88 5.34 -9.12
CA SER A 176 -10.07 5.17 -10.56
C SER A 176 -10.19 6.52 -11.25
N LEU A 177 -9.66 6.64 -12.46
CA LEU A 177 -9.82 7.81 -13.30
C LEU A 177 -10.94 7.62 -14.33
N PRO A 178 -11.47 8.71 -14.91
CA PRO A 178 -12.31 8.63 -16.09
C PRO A 178 -11.61 7.83 -17.22
N PRO A 179 -12.30 6.91 -17.92
CA PRO A 179 -11.69 6.10 -18.99
C PRO A 179 -10.96 6.92 -20.06
N LEU A 180 -11.45 8.13 -20.37
CA LEU A 180 -10.81 9.04 -21.31
C LEU A 180 -9.44 9.55 -20.83
N ALA A 181 -9.25 9.72 -19.52
CA ALA A 181 -7.96 10.12 -18.96
C ALA A 181 -6.93 8.99 -19.14
N ILE A 182 -7.34 7.73 -18.88
CA ILE A 182 -6.50 6.55 -19.13
C ILE A 182 -6.12 6.44 -20.62
N ALA A 183 -7.11 6.58 -21.52
CA ALA A 183 -6.87 6.52 -22.96
C ALA A 183 -5.92 7.63 -23.44
N SER A 184 -6.08 8.84 -22.91
CA SER A 184 -5.22 9.98 -23.23
C SER A 184 -3.79 9.78 -22.73
N ALA A 185 -3.61 9.32 -21.49
CA ALA A 185 -2.30 9.01 -20.92
C ALA A 185 -1.58 7.90 -21.70
N HIS A 186 -2.31 6.84 -22.06
CA HIS A 186 -1.79 5.76 -22.90
C HIS A 186 -1.39 6.25 -24.30
N GLN A 187 -2.23 7.04 -24.98
CA GLN A 187 -1.90 7.60 -26.29
C GLN A 187 -0.68 8.54 -26.23
N ALA A 188 -0.61 9.40 -25.20
CA ALA A 188 0.55 10.24 -24.97
C ALA A 188 1.81 9.41 -24.71
N SER A 189 1.68 8.28 -24.00
CA SER A 189 2.78 7.35 -23.80
C SER A 189 3.24 6.73 -25.11
N LEU A 190 2.36 6.36 -26.04
CA LEU A 190 2.74 5.80 -27.34
C LEU A 190 3.42 6.82 -28.26
N ALA A 191 3.04 8.09 -28.17
CA ALA A 191 3.56 9.16 -29.01
C ALA A 191 4.99 9.60 -28.64
N ARG A 192 5.52 9.25 -27.45
CA ARG A 192 6.88 9.73 -27.08
C ARG A 192 7.97 8.99 -27.86
N PRO A 193 8.97 9.71 -28.40
CA PRO A 193 10.05 9.11 -29.16
C PRO A 193 10.91 8.18 -28.28
N PRO A 194 11.64 7.22 -28.87
CA PRO A 194 12.58 6.37 -28.15
C PRO A 194 13.66 7.13 -27.38
N THR A 195 13.96 8.37 -27.77
CA THR A 195 14.94 9.27 -27.14
C THR A 195 14.37 10.06 -25.96
N SER A 196 13.11 9.83 -25.58
CA SER A 196 12.47 10.51 -24.44
C SER A 196 13.21 10.20 -23.14
N THR A 197 13.55 11.24 -22.37
CA THR A 197 14.13 11.10 -21.04
C THR A 197 13.10 10.72 -19.97
N THR A 198 11.81 10.93 -20.24
CA THR A 198 10.72 10.54 -19.33
C THR A 198 10.34 9.09 -19.56
N TYR A 199 10.72 8.24 -18.61
CA TYR A 199 10.39 6.82 -18.59
C TYR A 199 8.87 6.60 -18.50
N THR A 200 8.34 5.57 -19.16
CA THR A 200 6.92 5.18 -19.09
C THR A 200 6.76 3.70 -19.42
N THR A 201 5.87 3.05 -18.69
CA THR A 201 5.49 1.64 -18.89
C THR A 201 4.10 1.51 -19.50
N LEU A 202 3.29 2.57 -19.52
CA LEU A 202 1.92 2.54 -20.07
C LEU A 202 1.86 1.98 -21.50
N ARG A 203 2.84 2.34 -22.34
CA ARG A 203 2.96 1.88 -23.73
C ARG A 203 3.20 0.37 -23.87
N ASP A 204 3.68 -0.28 -22.81
CA ASP A 204 4.03 -1.70 -22.81
C ASP A 204 2.84 -2.60 -22.47
N HIS A 205 1.68 -1.99 -22.20
CA HIS A 205 0.43 -2.67 -21.88
C HIS A 205 -0.69 -2.26 -22.85
N PRO A 206 -1.53 -3.21 -23.30
CA PRO A 206 -2.72 -2.85 -24.06
C PRO A 206 -3.62 -1.90 -23.27
N LEU A 207 -4.22 -0.91 -23.94
CA LEU A 207 -5.18 0.01 -23.31
C LEU A 207 -6.30 -0.73 -22.54
N SER A 208 -6.78 -1.86 -23.07
CA SER A 208 -7.78 -2.70 -22.41
C SER A 208 -7.32 -3.24 -21.05
N SER A 209 -6.02 -3.53 -20.89
CA SER A 209 -5.45 -3.98 -19.62
C SER A 209 -5.41 -2.86 -18.58
N LEU A 210 -5.05 -1.64 -18.99
CA LEU A 210 -5.06 -0.46 -18.13
C LEU A 210 -6.48 -0.09 -17.70
N LEU A 211 -7.44 -0.11 -18.64
CA LEU A 211 -8.86 0.12 -18.37
C LEU A 211 -9.43 -0.95 -17.42
N PHE A 212 -9.00 -2.21 -17.55
CA PHE A 212 -9.41 -3.28 -16.64
C PHE A 212 -8.98 -2.99 -15.20
N VAL A 213 -7.69 -2.66 -14.98
CA VAL A 213 -7.18 -2.34 -13.65
C VAL A 213 -7.90 -1.11 -13.07
N ASN A 214 -8.11 -0.07 -13.90
CA ASN A 214 -8.83 1.13 -13.52
C ASN A 214 -10.28 0.84 -13.09
N GLU A 215 -10.98 -0.05 -13.81
CA GLU A 215 -12.35 -0.47 -13.44
C GLU A 215 -12.35 -1.24 -12.12
N LYS A 216 -11.40 -2.16 -11.93
CA LYS A 216 -11.28 -2.92 -10.68
C LYS A 216 -10.96 -2.04 -9.49
N LEU A 217 -10.21 -0.96 -9.70
CA LEU A 217 -9.81 -0.02 -8.67
C LEU A 217 -11.00 0.67 -7.99
N LYS A 218 -12.12 0.90 -8.70
CA LYS A 218 -13.35 1.47 -8.11
C LYS A 218 -13.84 0.71 -6.88
N ALA A 219 -13.68 -0.61 -6.88
CA ALA A 219 -14.15 -1.47 -5.80
C ALA A 219 -13.36 -1.27 -4.49
N TYR A 220 -12.18 -0.64 -4.54
CA TYR A 220 -11.32 -0.39 -3.38
C TYR A 220 -11.86 0.76 -2.51
N ASP A 221 -12.81 1.55 -3.03
CA ASP A 221 -13.47 2.64 -2.32
C ASP A 221 -14.21 2.18 -1.06
N VAL A 222 -14.61 0.91 -1.00
CA VAL A 222 -15.20 0.30 0.21
C VAL A 222 -14.23 0.29 1.39
N ILE A 223 -12.92 0.31 1.11
CA ILE A 223 -11.86 0.41 2.11
C ILE A 223 -11.49 1.87 2.31
N THR A 224 -11.17 2.58 1.22
CA THR A 224 -10.71 3.98 1.29
C THR A 224 -11.72 4.89 1.97
N GLY A 225 -13.03 4.65 1.76
CA GLY A 225 -14.11 5.41 2.40
C GLY A 225 -14.23 5.19 3.92
N THR A 226 -13.47 4.26 4.51
CA THR A 226 -13.48 4.01 5.96
C THR A 226 -12.40 4.79 6.73
N PHE A 227 -11.43 5.38 6.03
CA PHE A 227 -10.30 6.05 6.65
C PHE A 227 -10.71 7.37 7.29
N ASP A 228 -10.20 7.62 8.50
CA ASP A 228 -10.40 8.87 9.22
C ASP A 228 -9.29 9.88 8.87
N ILE A 229 -8.07 9.39 8.67
CA ILE A 229 -6.92 10.16 8.14
C ILE A 229 -6.11 9.31 7.17
N PHE A 230 -5.23 9.98 6.41
CA PHE A 230 -4.34 9.34 5.45
C PHE A 230 -2.90 9.81 5.58
N ILE A 231 -1.96 8.87 5.44
CA ILE A 231 -0.52 9.14 5.42
C ILE A 231 0.02 8.65 4.08
N HIS A 232 0.68 9.54 3.34
CA HIS A 232 1.26 9.22 2.04
C HIS A 232 2.77 9.43 2.07
N ILE A 233 3.53 8.35 1.90
CA ILE A 233 4.99 8.39 1.72
C ILE A 233 5.28 8.43 0.22
N ASP A 234 5.43 9.63 -0.30
CA ASP A 234 5.71 9.91 -1.71
C ASP A 234 7.22 10.01 -1.97
N ALA A 235 7.64 9.91 -3.22
CA ALA A 235 9.02 10.10 -3.63
C ALA A 235 9.17 11.35 -4.50
N LEU A 236 10.32 12.03 -4.39
CA LEU A 236 10.68 13.11 -5.33
C LEU A 236 10.67 12.63 -6.78
N ASP A 237 11.09 11.38 -7.00
CA ASP A 237 11.02 10.70 -8.28
C ASP A 237 10.55 9.26 -8.04
N THR A 238 9.45 8.88 -8.68
CA THR A 238 8.88 7.53 -8.56
C THR A 238 9.83 6.47 -9.10
N GLN A 239 10.76 6.81 -10.00
CA GLN A 239 11.76 5.87 -10.54
C GLN A 239 12.75 5.37 -9.47
N TYR A 240 12.82 6.00 -8.30
CA TYR A 240 13.61 5.47 -7.18
C TYR A 240 13.16 4.06 -6.75
N VAL A 241 11.92 3.67 -7.05
CA VAL A 241 11.40 2.32 -6.82
C VAL A 241 12.26 1.23 -7.46
N TYR A 242 12.84 1.47 -8.65
CA TYR A 242 13.69 0.49 -9.32
C TYR A 242 14.95 0.21 -8.51
N GLU A 243 15.61 1.28 -8.04
CA GLU A 243 16.82 1.16 -7.24
C GLU A 243 16.52 0.61 -5.85
N TRP A 244 15.44 1.08 -5.21
CA TRP A 244 15.05 0.59 -3.89
C TRP A 244 14.68 -0.88 -3.91
N ARG A 245 13.95 -1.35 -4.94
CA ARG A 245 13.62 -2.76 -5.10
C ARG A 245 14.87 -3.60 -5.37
N LYS A 246 15.79 -3.09 -6.20
CA LYS A 246 17.08 -3.73 -6.44
C LYS A 246 17.90 -3.87 -5.15
N GLN A 247 18.00 -2.82 -4.34
CA GLN A 247 18.69 -2.86 -3.04
C GLN A 247 18.06 -3.89 -2.09
N GLN A 248 16.72 -3.97 -2.06
CA GLN A 248 16.01 -4.95 -1.25
C GLN A 248 16.29 -6.39 -1.70
N GLU A 249 16.23 -6.68 -3.00
CA GLU A 249 16.52 -8.02 -3.52
C GLU A 249 18.01 -8.39 -3.39
N GLN A 250 18.92 -7.42 -3.43
CA GLN A 250 20.33 -7.65 -3.13
C GLN A 250 20.54 -8.01 -1.66
N ALA A 251 19.86 -7.35 -0.73
CA ALA A 251 19.90 -7.70 0.69
C ALA A 251 19.33 -9.11 0.91
N LEU A 252 18.19 -9.44 0.30
CA LEU A 252 17.58 -10.78 0.38
C LEU A 252 18.52 -11.87 -0.16
N ARG A 253 19.18 -11.64 -1.30
CA ARG A 253 20.17 -12.55 -1.88
C ARG A 253 21.36 -12.78 -0.94
N ARG A 254 21.83 -11.73 -0.24
CA ARG A 254 22.91 -11.86 0.75
C ARG A 254 22.49 -12.66 1.97
N GLU A 255 21.26 -12.47 2.45
CA GLU A 255 20.76 -13.11 3.68
C GLU A 255 20.29 -14.55 3.47
N LYS A 256 19.63 -14.83 2.34
CA LYS A 256 18.94 -16.12 2.09
C LYS A 256 19.51 -16.91 0.91
N GLY A 257 20.49 -16.37 0.18
CA GLY A 257 21.10 -17.01 -0.99
C GLY A 257 20.18 -17.10 -2.23
N THR A 258 18.96 -16.56 -2.14
CA THR A 258 17.96 -16.59 -3.22
C THR A 258 17.31 -15.21 -3.37
N GLY A 259 16.82 -14.89 -4.57
CA GLY A 259 16.16 -13.62 -4.89
C GLY A 259 16.20 -13.34 -6.39
N MET A 260 15.52 -12.27 -6.81
CA MET A 260 15.43 -11.90 -8.22
C MET A 260 16.74 -11.33 -8.77
N THR A 261 17.05 -11.60 -10.04
CA THR A 261 18.10 -10.87 -10.77
C THR A 261 17.70 -9.42 -10.99
N ASP A 262 18.64 -8.58 -11.41
CA ASP A 262 18.36 -7.16 -11.64
C ASP A 262 17.36 -6.94 -12.79
N GLU A 263 17.39 -7.80 -13.81
CA GLU A 263 16.42 -7.82 -14.91
C GLU A 263 15.04 -8.27 -14.43
N GLN A 264 14.99 -9.30 -13.58
CA GLN A 264 13.74 -9.76 -12.97
C GLN A 264 13.14 -8.69 -12.05
N VAL A 265 13.98 -7.95 -11.31
CA VAL A 265 13.54 -6.78 -10.53
C VAL A 265 12.90 -5.74 -11.43
N LYS A 266 13.52 -5.41 -12.57
CA LYS A 266 12.94 -4.45 -13.50
C LYS A 266 11.58 -4.92 -14.00
N ILE A 267 11.46 -6.16 -14.47
CA ILE A 267 10.20 -6.74 -14.94
C ILE A 267 9.15 -6.74 -13.82
N PHE A 268 9.56 -7.06 -12.59
CA PHE A 268 8.68 -7.03 -11.43
C PHE A 268 8.16 -5.61 -11.21
N VAL A 269 9.03 -4.60 -11.13
CA VAL A 269 8.63 -3.20 -10.90
C VAL A 269 7.76 -2.68 -12.04
N ASP A 270 8.11 -2.99 -13.30
CA ASP A 270 7.33 -2.59 -14.48
C ASP A 270 5.88 -3.11 -14.41
N ALA A 271 5.62 -4.22 -13.71
CA ALA A 271 4.26 -4.74 -13.54
C ALA A 271 3.40 -3.94 -12.55
N TYR A 272 3.99 -3.05 -11.74
CA TYR A 272 3.29 -2.15 -10.80
C TYR A 272 3.37 -0.67 -11.22
N TYR A 273 4.34 -0.35 -12.07
CA TYR A 273 4.66 1.04 -12.43
C TYR A 273 3.54 1.79 -13.15
N PRO A 274 2.71 1.15 -14.02
CA PRO A 274 1.55 1.81 -14.63
C PRO A 274 0.61 2.44 -13.61
N ALA A 275 0.42 1.82 -12.45
CA ALA A 275 -0.43 2.35 -11.41
C ALA A 275 0.14 3.62 -10.75
N TYR A 276 1.46 3.73 -10.59
CA TYR A 276 2.08 4.99 -10.16
C TYR A 276 1.92 6.09 -11.22
N GLU A 277 2.07 5.75 -12.50
CA GLU A 277 1.90 6.71 -13.60
C GLU A 277 0.47 7.22 -13.74
N LEU A 278 -0.53 6.42 -13.38
CA LEU A 278 -1.94 6.76 -13.55
C LEU A 278 -2.56 7.36 -12.29
N TYR A 279 -2.32 6.80 -11.11
CA TYR A 279 -3.17 7.07 -9.94
C TYR A 279 -2.50 7.90 -8.84
N LEU A 280 -1.17 8.04 -8.88
CA LEU A 280 -0.42 8.68 -7.79
C LEU A 280 -0.77 10.17 -7.63
N ASP A 281 -1.01 10.88 -8.73
CA ASP A 281 -1.37 12.30 -8.67
C ASP A 281 -2.71 12.52 -7.94
N GLY A 282 -3.67 11.61 -8.09
CA GLY A 282 -4.91 11.64 -7.30
C GLY A 282 -4.66 11.49 -5.79
N VAL A 283 -3.66 10.69 -5.38
CA VAL A 283 -3.24 10.62 -3.98
C VAL A 283 -2.60 11.93 -3.54
N ARG A 284 -1.73 12.52 -4.37
CA ARG A 284 -1.06 13.80 -4.07
C ARG A 284 -2.05 14.93 -3.85
N GLU A 285 -3.14 14.94 -4.60
CA GLU A 285 -4.22 15.94 -4.48
C GLU A 285 -5.15 15.75 -3.27
N GLY A 286 -5.13 14.58 -2.63
CA GLY A 286 -5.93 14.26 -1.45
C GLY A 286 -7.02 13.22 -1.72
N ILE A 287 -6.91 12.05 -1.08
CA ILE A 287 -7.79 10.88 -1.36
C ILE A 287 -9.25 11.05 -0.89
N PHE A 288 -9.51 12.07 -0.08
CA PHE A 288 -10.81 12.40 0.50
C PHE A 288 -11.57 13.46 -0.31
N LYS A 289 -10.89 14.13 -1.25
CA LYS A 289 -11.41 15.27 -2.03
C LYS A 289 -12.69 14.94 -2.79
N GLU A 290 -12.75 13.76 -3.42
CA GLU A 290 -13.91 13.35 -4.22
C GLU A 290 -15.15 12.99 -3.39
N ALA A 291 -14.96 12.58 -2.14
CA ALA A 291 -16.05 12.17 -1.25
C ALA A 291 -16.66 13.35 -0.46
N ALA A 292 -15.98 14.49 -0.43
CA ALA A 292 -16.37 15.65 0.36
C ALA A 292 -17.20 16.64 -0.46
N THR A 293 -18.18 17.26 0.20
CA THR A 293 -19.01 18.31 -0.43
C THR A 293 -18.38 19.69 -0.30
N ARG A 294 -17.58 19.88 0.74
CA ARG A 294 -16.89 21.14 1.05
C ARG A 294 -15.44 20.88 1.42
N GLU A 295 -14.57 21.85 1.14
CA GLU A 295 -13.13 21.73 1.34
C GLU A 295 -12.76 21.47 2.82
N GLU A 296 -13.49 22.09 3.76
CA GLU A 296 -13.20 21.97 5.19
C GLU A 296 -13.48 20.58 5.76
N GLU A 297 -14.21 19.73 5.03
CA GLU A 297 -14.58 18.37 5.46
C GLU A 297 -13.42 17.37 5.31
N TRP A 298 -12.45 17.67 4.44
CA TRP A 298 -11.36 16.76 4.09
C TRP A 298 -9.96 17.34 4.22
N LYS A 299 -9.81 18.67 4.05
CA LYS A 299 -8.51 19.32 4.12
C LYS A 299 -7.84 19.12 5.48
N GLY A 300 -6.57 18.75 5.45
CA GLY A 300 -5.78 18.49 6.65
C GLY A 300 -6.00 17.11 7.26
N LYS A 301 -6.85 16.24 6.66
CA LYS A 301 -6.95 14.82 7.02
C LYS A 301 -5.90 13.96 6.33
N GLN A 302 -5.08 14.53 5.46
CA GLN A 302 -3.98 13.82 4.82
C GLN A 302 -2.63 14.48 5.11
N LEU A 303 -1.63 13.66 5.42
CA LEU A 303 -0.23 14.08 5.56
C LEU A 303 0.62 13.40 4.49
N ARG A 304 1.24 14.20 3.62
CA ARG A 304 2.17 13.73 2.59
C ARG A 304 3.60 14.02 3.01
N LEU A 305 4.43 13.00 3.06
CA LEU A 305 5.86 13.12 3.28
C LEU A 305 6.55 12.76 1.97
N VAL A 306 7.28 13.71 1.39
CA VAL A 306 8.06 13.48 0.18
C VAL A 306 9.45 13.03 0.60
N VAL A 307 9.95 11.92 0.04
CA VAL A 307 11.29 11.41 0.34
C VAL A 307 12.25 11.52 -0.84
N GLY A 308 13.51 11.78 -0.52
CA GLY A 308 14.61 11.73 -1.47
C GLY A 308 15.06 10.31 -1.78
N LYS A 309 16.05 10.18 -2.67
CA LYS A 309 16.60 8.88 -3.10
C LYS A 309 17.18 8.04 -1.95
N ASP A 310 17.69 8.71 -0.92
CA ASP A 310 18.19 8.13 0.33
C ASP A 310 17.07 7.73 1.31
N ARG A 311 15.81 7.89 0.90
CA ARG A 311 14.58 7.66 1.68
C ARG A 311 14.39 8.63 2.84
N ARG A 312 15.15 9.73 2.89
CA ARG A 312 14.98 10.76 3.92
C ARG A 312 13.89 11.73 3.54
N VAL A 313 13.18 12.25 4.55
CA VAL A 313 12.13 13.25 4.34
C VAL A 313 12.77 14.53 3.81
N VAL A 314 12.27 15.00 2.66
CA VAL A 314 12.68 16.27 2.05
C VAL A 314 11.63 17.34 2.20
N ASP A 315 10.35 16.95 2.28
CA ASP A 315 9.23 17.87 2.42
C ASP A 315 8.04 17.19 3.12
N VAL A 316 7.22 18.00 3.79
CA VAL A 316 6.03 17.56 4.53
C VAL A 316 4.88 18.51 4.26
N GLU A 317 3.84 17.99 3.63
CA GLU A 317 2.65 18.74 3.23
C GLU A 317 1.41 18.20 3.97
N LYS A 318 0.60 19.11 4.51
CA LYS A 318 -0.77 18.78 4.94
C LYS A 318 -1.71 19.05 3.78
N VAL A 319 -2.33 17.97 3.28
CA VAL A 319 -3.25 17.96 2.15
C VAL A 319 -4.68 18.00 2.69
#